data_AF-A0A2L2XVS4-F1
#
_entry.id   AF-A0A2L2XVS4-F1
#
_cell.length_a   1.000
_cell.length_b   1.000
_cell.length_c   1.000
_cell.angle_alpha   90.00
_cell.angle_beta   90.00
_cell.angle_gamma   90.00
#
_symmetry.space_group_name_H-M   'P 1'
#
loop_
_entity.id
_entity.type
_entity.pdbx_description
1 polymer ?
#
loop_
_entity_poly.entity_id
_entity_poly.type
_entity_poly.pdbx_seq_one_letter_code
_entity_poly.pdbx_strand_id
1 'polypeptide(L)' 'ILQQLDINPVLIIQGPTGCGKTTQVPQYILDHHQSRGRYCNIIVTQPRKIAAISISNRVCKERNWETGTIVGY' A
#
# COMPACT_ATOMS: atom_id res chain seq x y z
N ILE A 1 -9.52 -6.30 7.34
CA ILE A 1 -8.06 -6.31 7.02
C ILE A 1 -7.27 -5.75 8.20
N LEU A 2 -7.45 -4.48 8.59
CA LEU A 2 -6.62 -3.81 9.62
C LEU A 2 -6.63 -4.49 11.00
N GLN A 3 -7.80 -4.91 11.49
CA GLN A 3 -7.88 -5.68 12.75
C GLN A 3 -7.13 -7.01 12.68
N GLN A 4 -7.17 -7.69 11.53
CA GLN A 4 -6.47 -8.96 11.33
C GLN A 4 -4.96 -8.75 11.19
N LEU A 5 -4.52 -7.61 10.64
CA LEU A 5 -3.10 -7.24 10.59
C LEU A 5 -2.50 -7.00 11.97
N ASP A 6 -3.28 -6.44 12.92
CA ASP A 6 -2.80 -6.16 14.28
C ASP A 6 -2.49 -7.44 15.08
N ILE A 7 -3.13 -8.57 14.76
CA ILE A 7 -3.05 -9.82 15.54
C ILE A 7 -2.35 -10.97 14.81
N ASN A 8 -2.16 -10.86 13.49
CA ASN A 8 -1.52 -11.90 12.69
C ASN A 8 -0.24 -11.36 12.02
N PRO A 9 0.90 -12.06 12.16
CA PRO A 9 2.14 -11.67 11.47
C PRO A 9 2.05 -11.88 9.95
N VAL A 10 1.15 -12.76 9.49
CA VAL A 10 0.93 -13.07 8.07
C VAL A 10 -0.57 -13.07 7.77
N LEU A 11 -0.95 -12.40 6.69
CA LEU A 11 -2.33 -12.35 6.21
C LEU A 11 -2.38 -12.59 4.70
N ILE A 12 -3.31 -13.44 4.26
CA ILE A 12 -3.57 -13.70 2.83
C ILE A 12 -4.81 -12.88 2.43
N ILE A 13 -4.66 -12.03 1.41
CA ILE A 13 -5.75 -11.20 0.88
C ILE A 13 -6.08 -11.67 -0.53
N GLN A 14 -7.22 -12.34 -0.68
CA GLN A 14 -7.74 -12.79 -1.97
C GLN A 14 -8.83 -11.84 -2.47
N GLY A 15 -8.85 -11.62 -3.79
CA GLY A 15 -9.91 -10.88 -4.46
C GLY A 15 -9.67 -10.80 -5.97
N PRO A 16 -10.66 -10.47 -6.79
CA PRO A 16 -10.52 -10.42 -8.24
C PRO A 16 -9.55 -9.29 -8.69
N THR A 17 -9.07 -9.36 -9.93
CA THR A 17 -8.31 -8.25 -10.53
C THR A 17 -9.18 -6.99 -10.56
N GLY A 18 -8.60 -5.83 -10.25
CA GLY A 18 -9.32 -4.56 -10.22
C GLY A 18 -10.01 -4.21 -8.89
N CYS A 19 -10.05 -5.12 -7.90
CA CYS A 19 -10.66 -4.80 -6.58
C CYS A 19 -9.80 -3.89 -5.68
N GLY A 20 -8.70 -3.33 -6.19
CA GLY A 20 -7.88 -2.34 -5.46
C GLY A 20 -6.87 -2.91 -4.48
N LYS A 21 -6.57 -4.23 -4.46
CA LYS A 21 -5.59 -4.82 -3.52
C LYS A 21 -4.26 -4.08 -3.50
N THR A 22 -3.65 -3.90 -4.67
CA THR A 22 -2.29 -3.37 -4.79
C THR A 22 -2.21 -1.85 -4.58
N THR A 23 -3.29 -1.12 -4.85
CA THR A 23 -3.33 0.34 -4.69
C THR A 23 -3.82 0.75 -3.31
N GLN A 24 -4.87 0.10 -2.78
CA GLN A 24 -5.59 0.55 -1.58
C GLN A 24 -5.08 -0.10 -0.29
N VAL A 25 -4.68 -1.37 -0.31
CA VAL A 25 -4.27 -2.05 0.94
C VAL A 25 -3.06 -1.38 1.60
N PRO A 26 -1.97 -1.03 0.89
CA PRO A 26 -0.85 -0.32 1.50
C PRO A 26 -1.27 1.04 2.08
N GLN A 27 -2.15 1.76 1.40
CA GLN A 27 -2.70 3.05 1.83
C GLN A 27 -3.49 2.92 3.14
N TYR A 28 -4.35 1.91 3.26
CA TYR A 28 -5.10 1.64 4.50
C TYR A 28 -4.19 1.29 5.67
N ILE A 29 -3.12 0.51 5.42
CA ILE A 29 -2.14 0.16 6.44
C ILE A 29 -1.39 1.41 6.91
N LEU A 30 -0.94 2.25 5.97
CA LEU A 30 -0.25 3.49 6.28
C LEU A 30 -1.12 4.40 7.16
N ASP A 31 -2.38 4.64 6.77
CA ASP A 31 -3.32 5.48 7.52
C ASP A 31 -3.60 4.91 8.93
N HIS A 32 -3.73 3.59 9.05
CA HIS A 32 -3.97 2.91 10.32
C HIS A 32 -2.81 3.06 11.31
N HIS A 33 -1.57 2.98 10.84
CA HIS A 33 -0.41 3.22 11.68
C HIS A 33 -0.20 4.71 11.98
N GLN A 34 -0.40 5.58 10.98
CA GLN A 34 -0.27 7.04 11.13
C GLN A 34 -1.26 7.58 12.17
N SER A 35 -2.53 7.17 12.10
CA SER A 35 -3.57 7.58 13.08
C SER A 35 -3.29 7.13 14.51
N ARG A 36 -2.40 6.14 14.69
CA ARG A 36 -1.95 5.63 15.99
C ARG A 36 -0.57 6.17 16.41
N GLY A 37 0.01 7.09 15.64
CA GLY A 37 1.34 7.64 15.90
C GLY A 37 2.45 6.59 15.83
N ARG A 38 2.24 5.49 15.10
CA ARG A 38 3.20 4.39 14.96
C ARG A 38 4.02 4.57 13.69
N TYR A 39 5.32 4.31 13.80
CA TYR A 39 6.19 4.22 12.63
C TYR A 39 5.67 3.13 11.68
N CYS A 40 5.67 3.44 10.38
CA CYS A 40 5.22 2.54 9.34
C CYS A 40 6.12 2.72 8.11
N ASN A 41 6.66 1.61 7.61
CA ASN A 41 7.39 1.55 6.36
C ASN A 41 6.96 0.30 5.61
N ILE A 42 6.49 0.45 4.38
CA ILE A 42 5.79 -0.60 3.63
C ILE A 42 6.53 -0.85 2.32
N ILE A 43 6.84 -2.12 2.04
CA ILE A 43 7.41 -2.56 0.77
C ILE A 43 6.33 -3.33 0.01
N VAL A 44 6.09 -2.95 -1.24
CA VAL A 44 5.14 -3.62 -2.14
C VAL A 44 5.90 -4.20 -3.33
N THR A 45 6.00 -5.52 -3.40
CA THR A 45 6.68 -6.20 -4.52
C THR A 45 5.75 -6.32 -5.72
N GLN A 46 6.29 -6.11 -6.92
CA GLN A 46 5.60 -6.38 -8.19
C GLN A 46 6.50 -7.23 -9.11
N PRO A 47 5.95 -8.23 -9.83
CA PRO A 47 6.73 -9.10 -10.71
C PRO A 47 7.25 -8.39 -11.97
N ARG A 48 6.71 -7.22 -12.31
CA ARG A 48 7.08 -6.45 -13.51
C ARG A 48 7.45 -5.02 -13.12
N LYS A 49 8.59 -4.53 -13.62
CA LYS A 49 9.08 -3.16 -13.40
C LYS A 49 8.03 -2.10 -13.75
N ILE A 50 7.37 -2.24 -14.91
CA ILE A 50 6.34 -1.29 -15.35
C ILE A 50 5.14 -1.22 -14.39
N ALA A 51 4.80 -2.34 -13.74
CA ALA A 51 3.71 -2.38 -12.76
C ALA A 51 4.09 -1.63 -11.48
N ALA A 52 5.32 -1.82 -10.96
CA ALA A 52 5.81 -1.09 -9.79
C ALA A 52 5.75 0.44 -10.01
N ILE A 53 6.28 0.91 -11.15
CA ILE A 53 6.28 2.32 -11.54
C ILE A 53 4.83 2.85 -11.65
N SER A 54 3.97 2.12 -12.36
CA SER A 54 2.58 2.53 -12.59
C SER A 54 1.78 2.63 -11.30
N ILE A 55 1.92 1.65 -10.39
CA ILE A 55 1.24 1.63 -9.10
C ILE A 55 1.73 2.76 -8.21
N SER A 56 3.05 2.97 -8.10
CA SER A 56 3.62 4.08 -7.33
C SER A 56 3.05 5.43 -7.79
N ASN A 57 3.07 5.69 -9.10
CA ASN A 57 2.51 6.92 -9.66
C ASN A 57 0.99 7.03 -9.44
N ARG A 58 0.26 5.92 -9.51
CA ARG A 58 -1.19 5.89 -9.26
C ARG A 58 -1.51 6.27 -7.81
N VAL A 59 -0.81 5.68 -6.84
CA VAL A 59 -0.99 5.98 -5.41
C VAL A 59 -0.61 7.43 -5.11
N CYS A 60 0.51 7.92 -5.65
CA CYS A 60 0.89 9.33 -5.54
C CYS A 60 -0.21 10.26 -6.05
N LYS A 61 -0.78 9.97 -7.22
CA LYS A 61 -1.88 10.76 -7.79
C LYS A 61 -3.15 10.71 -6.94
N GLU A 62 -3.50 9.57 -6.35
CA GLU A 62 -4.68 9.45 -5.48
C GLU A 62 -4.54 10.27 -4.19
N ARG A 63 -3.31 10.46 -3.70
CA ARG A 63 -3.01 11.18 -2.46
C ARG A 63 -2.51 12.61 -2.66
N ASN A 64 -2.43 13.07 -3.91
CA ASN A 64 -1.78 14.34 -4.28
C ASN A 64 -0.35 14.46 -3.71
N TRP A 65 0.40 13.36 -3.76
CA TRP A 65 1.83 13.33 -3.43
C TRP A 65 2.67 13.36 -4.69
N GLU A 66 3.88 13.90 -4.55
CA GLU A 66 4.90 13.83 -5.61
C GLU A 66 5.62 12.47 -5.54
N THR A 67 5.77 11.79 -6.67
CA THR A 67 6.49 10.51 -6.73
C THR A 67 7.93 10.69 -6.28
N GLY A 68 8.40 9.80 -5.40
CA GLY A 68 9.75 9.86 -4.81
C GLY A 68 9.80 10.57 -3.45
N THR A 69 8.66 11.07 -2.94
CA THR A 69 8.55 11.61 -1.58
C THR A 69 8.13 10.52 -0.59
N ILE A 70 6.83 10.39 -0.33
CA ILE A 70 6.25 9.39 0.58
C ILE A 70 6.16 8.02 -0.08
N VAL A 71 5.93 7.97 -1.40
CA VAL A 71 5.80 6.74 -2.18
C VAL A 71 6.75 6.81 -3.37
N GLY A 72 7.50 5.72 -3.60
CA GLY A 72 8.47 5.58 -4.68
C GLY A 72 8.56 4.13 -5.18
N TYR A 73 9.46 3.90 -6.13
CA TYR A 73 9.68 2.59 -6.78
C TYR A 73 11.16 2.32 -7.06
#